data_AF-A0A8B6N1G2-F1
#
_entry.id   AF-A0A8B6N1G2-F1
#
_cell.length_a   1.000
_cell.length_b   1.000
_cell.length_c   1.000
_cell.angle_alpha   90.00
_cell.angle_beta   90.00
_cell.angle_gamma   90.00
#
_symmetry.space_group_name_H-M   'P 1'
#
loop_
_entity.id
_entity.type
_entity.pdbx_description
1 polymer ?
#
loop_
_entity_poly.entity_id
_entity_poly.type
_entity_poly.pdbx_seq_one_letter_code
_entity_poly.pdbx_strand_id
1 'polypeptide(L)'
;MKQKSIQKIEEKIENKLKKQSIGLPIKYFSFLSNSKEEKMLNDLASQNLKEGKKDFAGYYQIPYQTLIDQELVRMTIFIDDSASVTTDQDLKEAATRLDARALPDGAYDFYYSYEKDESYESISYSFKVKDGKVVFYEDQKEELEAQE
;
A
#
# COMPACT_ATOMS: atom_id res chain seq x y z
N MET A 1 -15.77 -4.16 11.22
CA MET A 1 -15.52 -2.82 11.78
C MET A 1 -14.03 -2.55 11.73
N LYS A 2 -13.57 -1.53 10.99
CA LYS A 2 -12.16 -1.10 11.05
C LYS A 2 -11.88 -0.55 12.46
N GLN A 3 -10.76 -0.95 13.06
CA GLN A 3 -10.40 -0.54 14.42
C GLN A 3 -10.00 0.95 14.44
N LYS A 4 -10.46 1.73 15.43
CA LYS A 4 -10.22 3.18 15.54
C LYS A 4 -8.73 3.57 15.49
N SER A 5 -7.81 2.67 15.80
CA SER A 5 -6.36 2.87 15.71
C SER A 5 -5.85 2.89 14.27
N ILE A 6 -6.28 1.95 13.43
CA ILE A 6 -5.87 1.84 12.03
C ILE A 6 -6.38 3.02 11.22
N GLN A 7 -7.65 3.40 11.43
CA GLN A 7 -8.25 4.53 10.71
C GLN A 7 -7.45 5.82 10.93
N LYS A 8 -6.98 6.08 12.16
CA LYS A 8 -6.12 7.24 12.45
C LYS A 8 -4.77 7.19 11.73
N ILE A 9 -4.21 5.99 11.53
CA ILE A 9 -2.95 5.81 10.79
C ILE A 9 -3.21 6.04 9.29
N GLU A 10 -4.27 5.44 8.74
CA GLU A 10 -4.71 5.66 7.35
C GLU A 10 -4.93 7.15 7.08
N GLU A 11 -5.70 7.84 7.92
CA GLU A 11 -5.95 9.29 7.83
C GLU A 11 -4.66 10.11 7.91
N LYS A 12 -3.71 9.75 8.78
CA LYS A 12 -2.44 10.46 8.91
C LYS A 12 -1.58 10.32 7.65
N ILE A 13 -1.55 9.13 7.06
CA ILE A 13 -0.81 8.87 5.82
C ILE A 13 -1.50 9.54 4.64
N GLU A 14 -2.82 9.40 4.53
CA GLU A 14 -3.64 10.04 3.50
C GLU A 14 -3.45 11.56 3.47
N ASN A 15 -3.52 12.22 4.64
CA ASN A 15 -3.33 13.66 4.74
C ASN A 15 -1.93 14.13 4.31
N LYS A 16 -0.92 13.27 4.41
CA LYS A 16 0.42 13.57 3.89
C LYS A 16 0.46 13.36 2.38
N LEU A 17 -0.09 12.26 1.88
CA LEU A 17 -0.16 11.93 0.46
C LEU A 17 -0.92 13.00 -0.34
N LYS A 18 -2.10 13.43 0.12
CA LYS A 18 -2.92 14.45 -0.55
C LYS A 18 -2.26 15.83 -0.66
N LYS A 19 -1.22 16.11 0.12
CA LYS A 19 -0.44 17.36 0.05
C LYS A 19 0.67 17.31 -0.99
N GLN A 20 1.00 16.12 -1.50
CA GLN A 20 2.05 15.96 -2.50
C GLN A 20 1.51 16.29 -3.89
N SER A 21 2.39 16.79 -4.76
CA SER A 21 2.07 17.01 -6.17
C SER A 21 2.64 15.86 -7.00
N ILE A 22 1.90 14.75 -7.06
CA ILE A 22 2.28 13.57 -7.84
C ILE A 22 1.72 13.57 -9.27
N GLY A 23 0.99 14.62 -9.65
CA GLY A 23 0.35 14.75 -10.98
C GLY A 23 -1.00 14.04 -11.12
N LEU A 24 -1.43 13.26 -10.13
CA LEU A 24 -2.74 12.61 -10.08
C LEU A 24 -3.47 12.96 -8.77
N PRO A 25 -4.78 13.24 -8.82
CA PRO A 25 -5.59 13.43 -7.62
C PRO A 25 -5.72 12.13 -6.82
N ILE A 26 -5.49 12.20 -5.51
CA ILE A 26 -5.60 11.06 -4.60
C ILE A 26 -6.98 11.09 -3.92
N LYS A 27 -7.75 10.01 -4.07
CA LYS A 27 -9.08 9.83 -3.45
C LYS A 27 -8.95 9.49 -1.96
N TYR A 28 -8.28 8.39 -1.63
CA TYR A 28 -8.05 7.94 -0.25
C TYR A 28 -6.89 6.93 -0.17
N PHE A 29 -6.48 6.60 1.05
CA PHE A 29 -5.47 5.57 1.32
C PHE A 29 -6.03 4.47 2.22
N SER A 30 -5.68 3.21 1.97
CA SER A 30 -6.09 2.08 2.83
C SER A 30 -5.02 1.00 2.89
N PHE A 31 -4.96 0.32 4.03
CA PHE A 31 -4.35 -1.01 4.08
C PHE A 31 -5.35 -2.03 3.57
N LEU A 32 -4.97 -2.80 2.55
CA LEU A 32 -5.76 -3.92 2.05
C LEU A 32 -5.06 -5.22 2.42
N SER A 33 -5.82 -6.22 2.86
CA SER A 33 -5.26 -7.54 3.13
C SER A 33 -4.68 -8.12 1.85
N ASN A 34 -3.47 -8.63 1.93
CA ASN A 34 -3.00 -9.63 0.99
C ASN A 34 -3.83 -10.89 1.26
N SER A 35 -4.54 -11.43 0.27
CA SER A 35 -5.58 -12.46 0.44
C SER A 35 -5.05 -13.86 0.79
N LYS A 36 -3.81 -13.97 1.25
CA LYS A 36 -3.16 -15.24 1.55
C LYS A 36 -3.10 -15.48 3.06
N GLU A 37 -3.82 -16.54 3.46
CA GLU A 37 -3.54 -17.41 4.61
C GLU A 37 -4.02 -16.95 6.01
N GLU A 38 -5.32 -17.04 6.27
CA GLU A 38 -5.94 -16.93 7.61
C GLU A 38 -5.25 -17.77 8.70
N LYS A 39 -4.66 -18.92 8.33
CA LYS A 39 -3.93 -19.79 9.26
C LYS A 39 -2.65 -19.12 9.79
N MET A 40 -1.92 -18.39 8.94
CA MET A 40 -0.72 -17.65 9.36
C MET A 40 -1.08 -16.52 10.33
N LEU A 41 -2.22 -15.87 10.13
CA LEU A 41 -2.68 -14.79 10.99
C LEU A 41 -2.97 -15.26 12.43
N ASN A 42 -3.55 -16.46 12.60
CA ASN A 42 -3.82 -17.05 13.92
C ASN A 42 -2.53 -17.40 14.69
N ASP A 43 -1.57 -18.02 14.01
CA ASP A 43 -0.29 -18.40 14.62
C ASP A 43 0.49 -17.14 15.03
N LEU A 44 0.48 -16.12 14.18
CA LEU A 44 1.12 -14.84 14.43
C LEU A 44 0.50 -14.07 15.60
N ALA A 45 -0.84 -14.00 15.66
CA ALA A 45 -1.55 -13.38 16.78
C ALA A 45 -1.17 -14.04 18.11
N SER A 46 -1.13 -15.38 18.11
CA SER A 46 -0.76 -16.18 19.28
C SER A 46 0.69 -15.93 19.73
N GLN A 47 1.63 -15.76 18.80
CA GLN A 47 3.02 -15.41 19.10
C GLN A 47 3.15 -13.99 19.66
N ASN A 48 2.53 -12.99 19.02
CA ASN A 48 2.59 -11.60 19.48
C ASN A 48 2.00 -11.40 20.88
N LEU A 49 0.96 -12.16 21.24
CA LEU A 49 0.40 -12.17 22.60
C LEU A 49 1.41 -12.70 23.62
N LYS A 50 2.15 -13.77 23.29
CA LYS A 50 3.22 -14.33 24.14
C LYS A 50 4.37 -13.35 24.31
N GLU A 51 4.69 -12.56 23.29
CA GLU A 51 5.70 -11.50 23.31
C GLU A 51 5.25 -10.24 24.05
N GLY A 52 3.99 -10.17 24.50
CA GLY A 52 3.46 -9.06 25.29
C GLY A 52 3.13 -7.80 24.49
N LYS A 53 3.01 -7.88 23.16
CA LYS A 53 2.53 -6.77 22.32
C LYS A 53 1.06 -6.47 22.63
N LYS A 54 0.66 -5.19 22.54
CA LYS A 54 -0.68 -4.73 22.99
C LYS A 54 -1.36 -3.75 22.02
N ASP A 55 -0.72 -3.40 20.93
CA ASP A 55 -1.11 -2.37 19.96
C ASP A 55 -1.68 -2.99 18.67
N PHE A 56 -2.76 -3.73 18.84
CA PHE A 56 -3.29 -4.61 17.80
C PHE A 56 -4.22 -3.94 16.77
N ALA A 57 -4.32 -4.54 15.57
CA ALA A 57 -5.15 -4.17 14.42
C ALA A 57 -5.88 -5.40 13.84
N GLY A 58 -7.17 -5.26 13.50
CA GLY A 58 -7.95 -6.28 12.77
C GLY A 58 -8.56 -7.40 13.63
N TYR A 59 -9.25 -8.38 13.00
CA TYR A 59 -9.93 -9.49 13.70
C TYR A 59 -8.95 -10.36 14.51
N TYR A 60 -7.77 -10.59 13.95
CA TYR A 60 -6.70 -11.38 14.59
C TYR A 60 -5.87 -10.60 15.60
N GLN A 61 -6.13 -9.29 15.78
CA GLN A 61 -5.35 -8.47 16.69
C GLN A 61 -3.84 -8.58 16.43
N ILE A 62 -3.36 -8.17 15.25
CA ILE A 62 -1.93 -8.20 14.91
C ILE A 62 -1.42 -6.75 14.89
N PRO A 63 -0.23 -6.43 15.43
CA PRO A 63 0.31 -5.08 15.35
C PRO A 63 0.45 -4.63 13.90
N TYR A 64 0.11 -3.37 13.64
CA TYR A 64 0.12 -2.82 12.29
C TYR A 64 1.48 -2.93 11.59
N GLN A 65 2.58 -2.66 12.32
CA GLN A 65 3.92 -2.80 11.77
C GLN A 65 4.20 -4.25 11.36
N THR A 66 3.76 -5.22 12.16
CA THR A 66 3.89 -6.65 11.82
C THR A 66 3.14 -7.03 10.54
N LEU A 67 1.97 -6.43 10.29
CA LEU A 67 1.23 -6.67 9.05
C LEU A 67 2.02 -6.22 7.81
N ILE A 68 2.75 -5.11 7.92
CA ILE A 68 3.60 -4.61 6.85
C ILE A 68 4.86 -5.46 6.70
N ASP A 69 5.56 -5.72 7.82
CA ASP A 69 6.83 -6.42 7.83
C ASP A 69 6.72 -7.85 7.28
N GLN A 70 5.55 -8.48 7.47
CA GLN A 70 5.24 -9.81 6.94
C GLN A 70 4.55 -9.77 5.57
N GLU A 71 4.45 -8.60 4.93
CA GLU A 71 3.78 -8.38 3.63
C GLU A 71 2.33 -8.93 3.61
N LEU A 72 1.66 -8.93 4.77
CA LEU A 72 0.27 -9.40 4.96
C LEU A 72 -0.75 -8.33 4.53
N VAL A 73 -0.30 -7.09 4.38
CA VAL A 73 -1.08 -6.00 3.82
C VAL A 73 -0.35 -5.34 2.67
N ARG A 74 -1.14 -4.77 1.76
CA ARG A 74 -0.69 -3.87 0.70
C ARG A 74 -1.19 -2.47 1.01
N MET A 75 -0.31 -1.50 0.84
CA MET A 75 -0.61 -0.08 0.98
C MET A 75 -1.20 0.46 -0.32
N THR A 76 -2.52 0.60 -0.38
CA THR A 76 -3.20 1.03 -1.60
C THR A 76 -3.54 2.51 -1.55
N ILE A 77 -3.06 3.25 -2.54
CA ILE A 77 -3.38 4.65 -2.76
C ILE A 77 -4.38 4.71 -3.91
N PHE A 78 -5.60 5.11 -3.61
CA PHE A 78 -6.68 5.18 -4.59
C PHE A 78 -6.62 6.51 -5.32
N ILE A 79 -6.52 6.45 -6.65
CA ILE A 79 -6.58 7.61 -7.52
C ILE A 79 -8.05 8.00 -7.74
N ASP A 80 -8.31 9.29 -7.77
CA ASP A 80 -9.65 9.84 -7.99
C ASP A 80 -10.13 9.56 -9.42
N ASP A 81 -11.42 9.29 -9.58
CA ASP A 81 -12.04 8.95 -10.88
C ASP A 81 -12.13 10.15 -11.83
N SER A 82 -11.92 11.37 -11.33
CA SER A 82 -11.70 12.57 -12.14
C SER A 82 -10.35 12.60 -12.86
N ALA A 83 -9.42 11.70 -12.54
CA ALA A 83 -8.13 11.61 -13.22
C ALA A 83 -8.25 11.12 -14.67
N SER A 84 -7.32 11.50 -15.53
CA SER A 84 -7.22 11.00 -16.91
C SER A 84 -6.20 9.86 -17.03
N VAL A 85 -6.32 8.85 -16.16
CA VAL A 85 -5.46 7.66 -16.21
C VAL A 85 -5.97 6.75 -17.31
N THR A 86 -5.09 6.41 -18.25
CA THR A 86 -5.39 5.52 -19.39
C THR A 86 -4.54 4.26 -19.37
N THR A 87 -3.38 4.30 -18.72
CA THR A 87 -2.41 3.20 -18.65
C THR A 87 -1.77 3.11 -17.27
N ASP A 88 -1.16 1.96 -16.98
CA ASP A 88 -0.31 1.76 -15.81
C ASP A 88 0.94 2.67 -15.83
N GLN A 89 1.40 3.07 -17.03
CA GLN A 89 2.50 4.02 -17.18
C GLN A 89 2.17 5.41 -16.60
N ASP A 90 0.92 5.87 -16.68
CA ASP A 90 0.49 7.12 -16.03
C ASP A 90 0.65 7.02 -14.50
N LEU A 91 0.33 5.85 -13.94
CA LEU A 91 0.50 5.56 -12.50
C LEU A 91 1.98 5.42 -12.13
N LYS A 92 2.80 4.82 -13.00
CA LYS A 92 4.26 4.77 -12.83
C LYS A 92 4.86 6.17 -12.78
N GLU A 93 4.47 7.06 -13.69
CA GLU A 93 4.93 8.45 -13.69
C GLU A 93 4.56 9.16 -12.36
N ALA A 94 3.34 8.96 -11.86
CA ALA A 94 2.96 9.48 -10.55
C ALA A 94 3.81 8.91 -9.42
N ALA A 95 4.18 7.62 -9.49
CA ALA A 95 5.03 6.97 -8.49
C ALA A 95 6.46 7.55 -8.48
N THR A 96 7.01 7.95 -9.64
CA THR A 96 8.33 8.62 -9.68
C THR A 96 8.33 9.97 -8.94
N ARG A 97 7.17 10.62 -8.80
CA ARG A 97 7.01 11.93 -8.14
C ARG A 97 6.64 11.81 -6.66
N LEU A 98 6.41 10.60 -6.16
CA LEU A 98 5.99 10.36 -4.78
C LEU A 98 7.14 10.61 -3.80
N ASP A 99 6.94 11.53 -2.85
CA ASP A 99 7.82 11.70 -1.70
C ASP A 99 7.52 10.62 -0.66
N ALA A 100 8.31 9.55 -0.71
CA ALA A 100 8.14 8.38 0.15
C ALA A 100 8.84 8.48 1.51
N ARG A 101 9.54 9.58 1.82
CA ARG A 101 10.35 9.70 3.07
C ARG A 101 9.56 9.54 4.35
N ALA A 102 8.26 9.85 4.30
CA ALA A 102 7.35 9.79 5.43
C ALA A 102 6.40 8.60 5.40
N LEU A 103 6.60 7.68 4.45
CA LEU A 103 5.81 6.46 4.25
C LEU A 103 6.53 5.26 4.89
N PRO A 104 5.80 4.28 5.45
CA PRO A 104 6.39 3.03 5.89
C PRO A 104 6.97 2.24 4.71
N ASP A 105 8.03 1.48 4.97
CA ASP A 105 8.56 0.54 3.99
C ASP A 105 7.54 -0.56 3.68
N GLY A 106 7.60 -1.14 2.49
CA GLY A 106 6.78 -2.31 2.11
C GLY A 106 6.11 -2.16 0.74
N ALA A 107 5.10 -3.01 0.49
CA ALA A 107 4.44 -3.10 -0.81
C ALA A 107 3.30 -2.07 -0.97
N TYR A 108 3.39 -1.29 -2.04
CA TYR A 108 2.41 -0.26 -2.40
C TYR A 108 1.72 -0.58 -3.72
N ASP A 109 0.56 0.04 -3.91
CA ASP A 109 -0.18 0.00 -5.16
C ASP A 109 -0.90 1.33 -5.38
N PHE A 110 -0.69 1.93 -6.55
CA PHE A 110 -1.66 2.89 -7.06
C PHE A 110 -2.80 2.12 -7.70
N TYR A 111 -4.03 2.45 -7.31
CA TYR A 111 -5.22 1.82 -7.83
C TYR A 111 -6.16 2.87 -8.40
N TYR A 112 -6.51 2.75 -9.68
CA TYR A 112 -7.46 3.58 -10.37
C TYR A 112 -8.61 2.71 -10.88
N SER A 113 -9.84 3.10 -10.62
CA SER A 113 -11.04 2.42 -11.13
C SER A 113 -11.98 3.43 -11.75
N TYR A 114 -12.55 3.09 -12.89
CA TYR A 114 -13.43 3.98 -13.66
C TYR A 114 -14.58 3.18 -14.27
N GLU A 115 -15.68 3.88 -14.54
CA GLU A 115 -16.84 3.30 -15.21
C GLU A 115 -16.63 3.29 -16.73
N LYS A 116 -16.96 2.16 -17.36
CA LYS A 116 -16.94 1.97 -18.81
C LYS A 116 -17.99 0.96 -19.22
N ASP A 117 -18.86 1.36 -20.15
CA ASP A 117 -19.91 0.52 -20.73
C ASP A 117 -20.72 -0.27 -19.68
N GLU A 118 -21.23 0.43 -18.65
CA GLU A 118 -22.02 -0.13 -17.52
C GLU A 118 -21.24 -1.13 -16.63
N SER A 119 -19.92 -1.17 -16.75
CA SER A 119 -19.02 -1.98 -15.92
C SER A 119 -17.94 -1.10 -15.26
N TYR A 120 -17.21 -1.66 -14.30
CA TYR A 120 -16.04 -1.01 -13.72
C TYR A 120 -14.77 -1.67 -14.25
N GLU A 121 -13.91 -0.87 -14.88
CA GLU A 121 -12.54 -1.26 -15.20
C GLU A 121 -11.58 -0.72 -14.14
N SER A 122 -10.40 -1.31 -14.05
CA SER A 122 -9.35 -0.86 -13.14
C SER A 122 -7.97 -1.00 -13.74
N ILE A 123 -7.09 -0.07 -13.35
CA ILE A 123 -5.68 -0.03 -13.68
C ILE A 123 -4.94 0.08 -12.36
N SER A 124 -3.90 -0.72 -12.17
CA SER A 124 -3.05 -0.63 -11.00
C SER A 124 -1.58 -0.62 -11.36
N TYR A 125 -0.77 -0.02 -10.49
CA TYR A 125 0.67 -0.04 -10.60
C TYR A 125 1.29 -0.28 -9.23
N SER A 126 1.98 -1.41 -9.11
CA SER A 126 2.60 -1.87 -7.88
C SER A 126 4.07 -1.45 -7.81
N PHE A 127 4.51 -1.01 -6.63
CA PHE A 127 5.90 -0.65 -6.36
C PHE A 127 6.24 -0.95 -4.89
N LYS A 128 7.51 -0.85 -4.50
CA LYS A 128 7.93 -0.90 -3.09
C LYS A 128 8.36 0.47 -2.60
N VAL A 129 8.16 0.72 -1.31
CA VAL A 129 8.89 1.78 -0.59
C VAL A 129 9.95 1.11 0.26
N LYS A 130 11.18 1.63 0.19
CA LYS A 130 12.30 1.19 1.02
C LYS A 130 13.21 2.37 1.33
N ASP A 131 13.58 2.54 2.59
CA ASP A 131 14.47 3.62 3.05
C ASP A 131 13.98 5.01 2.60
N GLY A 132 12.65 5.20 2.60
CA GLY A 132 12.01 6.45 2.18
C GLY A 132 12.08 6.75 0.68
N LYS A 133 12.37 5.76 -0.16
CA LYS A 133 12.42 5.86 -1.62
C LYS A 133 11.46 4.88 -2.28
N VAL A 134 10.94 5.27 -3.44
CA VAL A 134 10.20 4.36 -4.33
C VAL A 134 11.21 3.46 -5.05
N VAL A 135 10.93 2.15 -5.06
CA VAL A 135 11.70 1.12 -5.76
C VAL A 135 10.75 0.39 -6.71
N PHE A 136 11.04 0.47 -8.01
CA PHE A 136 10.28 -0.24 -9.03
C PHE A 136 10.72 -1.70 -9.12
N TYR A 137 9.80 -2.61 -9.48
CA TYR A 137 10.11 -4.03 -9.61
C TYR A 137 10.97 -4.34 -10.84
N GLU A 138 10.85 -3.53 -11.89
CA GLU A 138 11.62 -3.67 -13.14
C GLU A 138 13.10 -3.36 -12.90
N ASP A 139 13.38 -2.29 -12.16
CA ASP A 139 14.75 -1.88 -11.80
C ASP A 139 15.48 -2.94 -10.93
N GLN A 140 14.72 -3.72 -10.15
CA GLN A 140 15.28 -4.81 -9.34
C GLN A 140 15.74 -6.01 -10.18
N LYS A 141 15.19 -6.17 -11.40
CA LYS A 141 15.58 -7.25 -12.30
C LYS A 141 16.90 -6.92 -13.02
N GLU A 142 17.09 -5.66 -13.41
CA GLU A 142 18.34 -5.19 -14.03
C GLU A 142 19.53 -5.26 -13.06
N GLU A 143 19.33 -5.01 -11.76
CA GLU A 143 20.39 -5.08 -10.75
C GLU A 143 20.88 -6.51 -10.48
N LEU A 144 20.04 -7.52 -10.73
CA LEU A 144 20.39 -8.95 -10.68
C LEU A 144 21.13 -9.40 -11.95
N GLU A 145 20.71 -8.92 -13.13
CA GLU A 145 21.34 -9.27 -14.41
C GLU A 145 22.69 -8.57 -14.62
N ALA A 146 22.93 -7.40 -14.01
CA ALA A 146 24.22 -6.70 -14.06
C ALA A 146 25.32 -7.30 -13.16
N GLN A 147 25.00 -8.33 -12.36
CA GLN A 147 25.93 -9.02 -11.46
C GLN A 147 26.37 -10.41 -11.98
N GLU A 148 25.93 -10.80 -13.19
CA GLU A 148 26.39 -11.99 -13.93
C GLU A 148 27.44 -11.64 -15.00
#